data_AF-A0AAW0LUF0-F1
#
_entry.id   AF-A0AAW0LUF0-F1
#
_cell.length_a   1.000
_cell.length_b   1.000
_cell.length_c   1.000
_cell.angle_alpha   90.00
_cell.angle_beta   90.00
_cell.angle_gamma   90.00
#
_symmetry.space_group_name_H-M   'P 1'
#
loop_
_entity.id
_entity.type
_entity.pdbx_description
1 polymer ?
#
loop_
_entity_poly.entity_id
_entity_poly.type
_entity_poly.pdbx_seq_one_letter_code
_entity_poly.pdbx_strand_id
1 'polypeptide(L)'
;MKALNGKLLKTKDKSTRREIQKELRTLSKEERKRQQLAVTDVIKNADVVLTTLTGALSHKLDNTSFDLVIIDEAAQALEIACWIALLKGSRCILAGDHLQLPPTIQSVEAERKGLGRTLFERLADMYGDEVVSMLTVQYRMHELIMNWSSNELYSSKVLSIENHMPFKPIIEWHMSIILHPKGPKPLPPWMMSMGPNALPSIAYPLFTPNSNPLLLSTYCFIPIIMSPPNTSSRSRLPFIPLCVDDFGCSDMGLWWLVVGLGGKIL
;
A
#
# COMPACT_ATOMS: atom_id res chain seq x y z
N MET A 1 -30.08 -14.99 -11.91
CA MET A 1 -30.23 -13.55 -12.22
C MET A 1 -30.19 -13.22 -13.72
N LYS A 2 -29.08 -13.44 -14.46
CA LYS A 2 -28.97 -13.05 -15.90
C LYS A 2 -30.07 -13.62 -16.81
N ALA A 3 -30.42 -14.90 -16.66
CA ALA A 3 -31.47 -15.54 -17.45
C ALA A 3 -32.87 -14.92 -17.21
N LEU A 4 -33.21 -14.60 -15.96
CA LEU A 4 -34.48 -13.97 -15.58
C LEU A 4 -34.55 -12.51 -16.05
N ASN A 5 -33.45 -11.76 -15.98
CA ASN A 5 -33.38 -10.41 -16.56
C ASN A 5 -33.58 -10.43 -18.09
N GLY A 6 -33.01 -11.42 -18.78
CA GLY A 6 -33.26 -11.62 -20.22
C GLY A 6 -34.72 -11.95 -20.55
N LYS A 7 -35.39 -12.76 -19.72
CA LYS A 7 -36.83 -13.06 -19.86
C LYS A 7 -37.72 -11.85 -19.55
N LEU A 8 -37.34 -11.03 -18.57
CA LEU A 8 -38.04 -9.80 -18.20
C LEU A 8 -38.07 -8.81 -19.37
N LEU A 9 -36.96 -8.66 -20.09
CA LEU A 9 -36.87 -7.75 -21.25
C LEU A 9 -37.77 -8.21 -22.42
N LYS A 10 -37.93 -9.52 -22.61
CA LYS A 10 -38.69 -10.10 -23.73
C LYS A 10 -40.21 -10.21 -23.48
N THR A 11 -40.62 -10.27 -22.22
CA THR A 11 -42.03 -10.48 -21.85
C THR A 11 -42.86 -9.20 -21.95
N LYS A 12 -43.96 -9.25 -22.71
CA LYS A 12 -44.95 -8.15 -22.81
C LYS A 12 -46.12 -8.26 -21.83
N ASP A 13 -46.39 -9.46 -21.31
CA ASP A 13 -47.48 -9.69 -20.36
C ASP A 13 -47.16 -9.10 -18.97
N LYS A 14 -48.13 -8.36 -18.41
CA LYS A 14 -47.97 -7.61 -17.15
C LYS A 14 -47.94 -8.55 -15.94
N SER A 15 -48.66 -9.67 -15.97
CA SER A 15 -48.66 -10.65 -14.87
C SER A 15 -47.32 -11.35 -14.77
N THR A 16 -46.85 -11.87 -15.91
CA THR A 16 -45.57 -12.59 -16.03
C THR A 16 -44.39 -11.69 -15.66
N ARG A 17 -44.40 -10.40 -16.04
CA ARG A 17 -43.36 -9.44 -15.60
C ARG A 17 -43.33 -9.28 -14.07
N ARG A 18 -44.49 -9.21 -13.41
CA ARG A 18 -44.57 -9.07 -11.94
C ARG A 18 -44.02 -10.31 -11.23
N GLU A 19 -44.28 -11.50 -11.75
CA GLU A 19 -43.75 -12.75 -11.21
C GLU A 19 -42.23 -12.82 -11.33
N ILE A 20 -41.68 -12.53 -12.52
CA ILE A 20 -40.22 -12.50 -12.73
C ILE A 20 -39.56 -11.47 -11.82
N GLN A 21 -40.16 -10.29 -11.64
CA GLN A 21 -39.65 -9.28 -10.71
C GLN A 21 -39.68 -9.74 -9.25
N LYS A 22 -40.74 -10.45 -8.83
CA LYS A 22 -40.85 -11.01 -7.48
C LYS A 22 -39.76 -12.06 -7.25
N GLU A 23 -39.54 -12.95 -8.23
CA GLU A 23 -38.48 -13.96 -8.17
C GLU A 23 -37.08 -13.33 -8.12
N LEU A 24 -36.81 -12.34 -8.96
CA LEU A 24 -35.54 -11.58 -8.93
C LEU A 24 -35.30 -10.94 -7.57
N ARG A 25 -36.33 -10.33 -6.95
CA ARG A 25 -36.22 -9.73 -5.62
C ARG A 25 -35.90 -10.79 -4.55
N THR A 26 -36.53 -11.96 -4.62
CA THR A 26 -36.24 -13.07 -3.69
C THR A 26 -34.80 -13.55 -3.87
N LEU A 27 -34.37 -13.82 -5.10
CA LEU A 27 -33.02 -14.28 -5.40
C LEU A 27 -31.95 -13.25 -4.97
N SER A 28 -32.16 -11.96 -5.22
CA SER A 28 -31.25 -10.91 -4.76
C SER A 28 -31.13 -10.86 -3.23
N LYS A 29 -32.23 -11.08 -2.49
CA LYS A 29 -32.20 -11.14 -1.03
C LYS A 29 -31.42 -12.36 -0.53
N GLU A 30 -31.64 -13.52 -1.15
CA GLU A 30 -30.90 -14.74 -0.81
C GLU A 30 -29.41 -14.62 -1.12
N GLU A 31 -29.07 -14.08 -2.30
CA GLU A 31 -27.69 -13.84 -2.71
C GLU A 31 -26.98 -12.91 -1.72
N ARG A 32 -27.58 -11.77 -1.40
CA ARG A 32 -27.02 -10.83 -0.41
C ARG A 32 -26.84 -11.48 0.96
N LYS A 33 -27.80 -12.30 1.39
CA LYS A 33 -27.69 -13.03 2.67
C LYS A 33 -26.53 -14.03 2.66
N ARG A 34 -26.37 -14.80 1.58
CA ARG A 34 -25.25 -15.77 1.45
C ARG A 34 -23.91 -15.06 1.40
N GLN A 35 -23.81 -13.96 0.64
CA GLN A 35 -22.61 -13.14 0.58
C GLN A 35 -22.24 -12.57 1.95
N GLN A 36 -23.21 -12.03 2.68
CA GLN A 36 -22.96 -11.49 4.02
C GLN A 36 -22.45 -12.56 4.98
N LEU A 37 -23.04 -13.76 4.95
CA LEU A 37 -22.61 -14.89 5.78
C LEU A 37 -21.18 -15.33 5.43
N ALA A 38 -20.88 -15.47 4.14
CA ALA A 38 -19.55 -15.86 3.68
C ALA A 38 -18.48 -14.82 4.07
N VAL A 39 -18.76 -13.53 3.88
CA VAL A 39 -17.85 -12.45 4.28
C VAL A 39 -17.63 -12.43 5.79
N THR A 40 -18.70 -12.60 6.57
CA THR A 40 -18.62 -12.63 8.04
C THR A 40 -17.77 -13.81 8.52
N ASP A 41 -17.92 -14.98 7.88
CA ASP A 41 -17.13 -16.17 8.19
C ASP A 41 -15.65 -15.96 7.87
N VAL A 42 -15.33 -15.38 6.71
CA VAL A 42 -13.94 -15.04 6.35
C VAL A 42 -13.33 -14.05 7.35
N ILE A 43 -14.03 -12.97 7.70
CA ILE A 43 -13.54 -11.96 8.65
C ILE A 43 -13.31 -12.57 10.04
N LYS A 44 -14.21 -13.43 10.51
CA LYS A 44 -14.10 -14.07 11.83
C LYS A 44 -12.93 -15.03 11.94
N ASN A 45 -12.58 -15.71 10.84
CA ASN A 45 -11.50 -16.70 10.81
C ASN A 45 -10.16 -16.10 10.37
N ALA A 46 -10.10 -14.81 10.03
CA ALA A 46 -8.87 -14.15 9.63
C ALA A 46 -8.10 -13.65 10.85
N ASP A 47 -6.79 -13.95 10.90
CA ASP A 47 -5.88 -13.39 11.91
C ASP A 47 -5.64 -11.89 11.68
N VAL A 48 -5.67 -11.47 10.40
CA VAL A 48 -5.40 -10.09 9.97
C VAL A 48 -6.43 -9.67 8.93
N VAL A 49 -7.04 -8.51 9.15
CA VAL A 49 -8.00 -7.87 8.24
C VAL A 49 -7.40 -6.59 7.72
N LEU A 50 -7.24 -6.49 6.40
CA LEU A 50 -6.75 -5.29 5.73
C LEU A 50 -7.91 -4.47 5.19
N THR A 51 -7.86 -3.15 5.39
CA THR A 51 -8.84 -2.23 4.81
C THR A 51 -8.25 -0.83 4.66
N THR A 52 -8.97 0.11 4.06
CA THR A 52 -8.61 1.52 4.13
C THR A 52 -9.18 2.16 5.39
N LEU A 53 -8.68 3.34 5.79
CA LEU A 53 -9.22 4.06 6.96
C LEU A 53 -10.75 4.23 6.89
N THR A 54 -11.28 4.58 5.71
CA THR A 54 -12.73 4.69 5.48
C THR A 54 -13.40 3.33 5.32
N GLY A 55 -12.71 2.33 4.77
CA GLY A 55 -13.20 0.96 4.66
C GLY A 55 -13.45 0.29 6.02
N ALA A 56 -12.77 0.73 7.08
CA ALA A 56 -13.04 0.32 8.45
C ALA A 56 -14.46 0.68 8.94
N LEU A 57 -15.13 1.65 8.30
CA LEU A 57 -16.53 2.00 8.56
C LEU A 57 -17.54 1.03 7.90
N SER A 58 -17.07 0.04 7.13
CA SER A 58 -17.98 -0.89 6.45
C SER A 58 -18.87 -1.64 7.44
N HIS A 59 -20.16 -1.78 7.10
CA HIS A 59 -21.11 -2.60 7.86
C HIS A 59 -20.67 -4.06 8.06
N LYS A 60 -19.75 -4.54 7.23
CA LYS A 60 -19.12 -5.86 7.36
C LYS A 60 -18.30 -5.99 8.66
N LEU A 61 -17.88 -4.88 9.25
CA LEU A 61 -17.01 -4.78 10.43
C LEU A 61 -17.72 -4.19 11.67
N ASP A 62 -19.04 -3.92 11.62
CA ASP A 62 -19.76 -3.25 12.72
C ASP A 62 -19.69 -4.02 14.04
N ASN A 63 -19.71 -5.36 13.97
CA ASN A 63 -19.67 -6.25 15.15
C ASN A 63 -18.32 -6.93 15.33
N THR A 64 -17.25 -6.34 14.80
CA THR A 64 -15.89 -6.87 14.91
C THR A 64 -15.02 -5.86 15.65
N SER A 65 -14.41 -6.30 16.75
CA SER A 65 -13.41 -5.57 17.51
C SER A 65 -12.06 -6.25 17.36
N PHE A 66 -10.98 -5.49 17.48
CA PHE A 66 -9.61 -5.96 17.29
C PHE A 66 -8.72 -5.62 18.49
N ASP A 67 -7.69 -6.42 18.72
CA ASP A 67 -6.77 -6.19 19.84
C ASP A 67 -5.71 -5.14 19.53
N LEU A 68 -5.41 -4.96 18.25
CA LEU A 68 -4.40 -4.05 17.73
C LEU A 68 -4.81 -3.50 16.36
N VAL A 69 -4.75 -2.18 16.26
CA VAL A 69 -4.97 -1.44 15.01
C VAL A 69 -3.64 -0.86 14.55
N ILE A 70 -3.17 -1.23 13.38
CA ILE A 70 -1.95 -0.67 12.79
C ILE A 70 -2.33 0.21 11.61
N ILE A 71 -2.00 1.49 11.68
CA ILE A 71 -2.21 2.46 10.61
C ILE A 71 -0.87 2.73 9.94
N ASP A 72 -0.73 2.29 8.70
CA ASP A 72 0.41 2.64 7.85
C ASP A 72 0.18 3.99 7.16
N GLU A 73 1.27 4.69 6.84
CA GLU A 73 1.26 6.04 6.28
C GLU A 73 0.44 7.06 7.12
N ALA A 74 0.39 6.89 8.43
CA ALA A 74 -0.40 7.73 9.34
C ALA A 74 -0.03 9.22 9.30
N ALA A 75 1.20 9.56 8.90
CA ALA A 75 1.68 10.93 8.74
C ALA A 75 1.12 11.65 7.50
N GLN A 76 0.58 10.90 6.53
CA GLN A 76 -0.07 11.50 5.37
C GLN A 76 -1.62 11.51 5.53
N ALA A 77 -2.16 10.89 6.59
CA ALA A 77 -3.59 10.73 6.81
C ALA A 77 -4.19 11.86 7.65
N LEU A 78 -5.43 12.28 7.32
CA LEU A 78 -6.21 13.18 8.18
C LEU A 78 -6.52 12.49 9.51
N GLU A 79 -6.34 13.22 10.62
CA GLU A 79 -6.61 12.71 11.96
C GLU A 79 -8.02 12.10 12.09
N ILE A 80 -9.02 12.74 11.49
CA ILE A 80 -10.42 12.28 11.52
C ILE A 80 -10.57 10.89 10.87
N ALA A 81 -9.83 10.62 9.79
CA ALA A 81 -9.85 9.32 9.13
C ALA A 81 -9.21 8.23 9.99
N CYS A 82 -8.12 8.56 10.70
CA CYS A 82 -7.48 7.64 11.63
C CYS A 82 -8.44 7.20 12.76
N TRP A 83 -9.26 8.13 13.28
CA TRP A 83 -10.24 7.81 14.32
C TRP A 83 -11.25 6.72 13.92
N ILE A 84 -11.63 6.62 12.65
CA ILE A 84 -12.54 5.55 12.16
C ILE A 84 -11.94 4.17 12.46
N ALA A 85 -10.64 4.01 12.21
CA ALA A 85 -9.93 2.77 12.45
C ALA A 85 -9.61 2.54 13.94
N LEU A 86 -9.18 3.59 14.65
CA LEU A 86 -8.80 3.49 16.06
C LEU A 86 -9.96 3.04 16.96
N LEU A 87 -11.19 3.41 16.61
CA LEU A 87 -12.39 2.98 17.34
C LEU A 87 -12.66 1.46 17.22
N LYS A 88 -11.97 0.76 16.32
CA LYS A 88 -12.13 -0.70 16.12
C LYS A 88 -11.27 -1.53 17.06
N GLY A 89 -10.32 -0.95 17.81
CA GLY A 89 -9.48 -1.73 18.71
C GLY A 89 -9.01 -1.02 19.96
N SER A 90 -8.43 -1.79 20.88
CA SER A 90 -8.02 -1.33 22.21
C SER A 90 -6.62 -0.73 22.25
N ARG A 91 -5.77 -1.07 21.29
CA ARG A 91 -4.40 -0.57 21.14
C ARG A 91 -4.14 -0.19 19.70
N CYS A 92 -3.21 0.72 19.47
CA CYS A 92 -2.80 1.10 18.14
C CYS A 92 -1.29 1.25 17.97
N ILE A 93 -0.84 1.06 16.74
CA ILE A 93 0.49 1.43 16.25
C ILE A 93 0.27 2.33 15.04
N LEU A 94 0.92 3.48 15.04
CA LEU A 94 0.94 4.38 13.90
C LEU A 94 2.32 4.31 13.28
N ALA A 95 2.39 4.00 11.99
CA ALA A 95 3.62 4.04 11.21
C ALA A 95 3.49 5.15 10.17
N GLY A 96 4.55 5.91 9.97
CA GLY A 96 4.55 7.02 9.03
C GLY A 96 5.78 7.90 9.22
N ASP A 97 5.90 8.89 8.35
CA ASP A 97 7.01 9.83 8.34
C ASP A 97 6.50 11.26 8.17
N HIS A 98 6.55 12.03 9.26
CA HIS A 98 6.09 13.42 9.32
C HIS A 98 6.97 14.39 8.53
N LEU A 99 8.16 13.96 8.08
CA LEU A 99 9.05 14.76 7.24
C LEU A 99 8.78 14.55 5.74
N GLN A 100 7.84 13.66 5.40
CA GLN A 100 7.35 13.45 4.04
C GLN A 100 6.09 14.28 3.75
N LEU A 101 5.33 13.89 2.72
CA LEU A 101 4.17 14.65 2.26
C LEU A 101 3.06 14.67 3.31
N PRO A 102 2.50 15.85 3.67
CA PRO A 102 1.33 15.94 4.54
C PRO A 102 0.06 15.50 3.79
N PRO A 103 -1.08 15.34 4.50
CA PRO A 103 -2.39 15.12 3.86
C PRO A 103 -2.73 16.22 2.86
N THR A 104 -3.25 15.84 1.70
CA THR A 104 -3.72 16.79 0.69
C THR A 104 -5.04 17.45 1.12
N ILE A 105 -5.00 18.75 1.37
CA ILE A 105 -6.17 19.55 1.73
C ILE A 105 -6.44 20.60 0.66
N GLN A 106 -7.63 20.56 0.06
CA GLN A 106 -8.01 21.52 -0.98
C GLN A 106 -8.34 22.91 -0.42
N SER A 107 -8.87 22.97 0.80
CA SER A 107 -9.26 24.23 1.43
C SER A 107 -8.11 24.82 2.24
N VAL A 108 -7.52 25.89 1.73
CA VAL A 108 -6.47 26.67 2.41
C VAL A 108 -6.95 27.19 3.76
N GLU A 109 -8.24 27.56 3.89
CA GLU A 109 -8.79 28.00 5.17
C GLU A 109 -8.81 26.86 6.19
N ALA A 110 -9.23 25.66 5.77
CA ALA A 110 -9.28 24.49 6.66
C ALA A 110 -7.87 24.05 7.10
N GLU A 111 -6.92 24.05 6.17
CA GLU A 111 -5.51 23.80 6.45
C GLU A 111 -4.96 24.79 7.48
N ARG A 112 -5.19 26.09 7.30
CA ARG A 112 -4.81 27.14 8.27
C ARG A 112 -5.46 26.97 9.64
N LYS A 113 -6.66 26.41 9.70
CA LYS A 113 -7.35 26.09 10.95
C LYS A 113 -6.85 24.79 11.61
N GLY A 114 -5.83 24.15 11.04
CA GLY A 114 -5.15 23.00 11.63
C GLY A 114 -5.61 21.65 11.10
N LEU A 115 -6.43 21.59 10.05
CA LEU A 115 -6.83 20.30 9.44
C LEU A 115 -5.62 19.53 8.88
N GLY A 116 -4.53 20.24 8.54
CA GLY A 116 -3.29 19.64 8.04
C GLY A 116 -2.46 18.92 9.09
N ARG A 117 -2.70 19.20 10.38
CA ARG A 117 -1.96 18.53 11.45
C ARG A 117 -2.47 17.11 11.60
N THR A 118 -1.59 16.14 11.40
CA THR A 118 -1.95 14.72 11.48
C THR A 118 -1.97 14.23 12.92
N LEU A 119 -2.64 13.09 13.12
CA LEU A 119 -2.62 12.40 14.41
C LEU A 119 -1.19 11.99 14.79
N PHE A 120 -0.40 11.56 13.79
CA PHE A 120 0.98 11.12 13.97
C PHE A 120 1.86 12.25 14.52
N GLU A 121 1.86 13.41 13.87
CA GLU A 121 2.58 14.61 14.33
C GLU A 121 2.12 15.05 15.72
N ARG A 122 0.80 15.12 15.94
CA ARG A 122 0.25 15.58 17.21
C ARG A 122 0.69 14.69 18.37
N LEU A 123 0.72 13.36 18.19
CA LEU A 123 1.16 12.44 19.23
C LEU A 123 2.69 12.49 19.42
N ALA A 124 3.45 12.63 18.34
CA ALA A 124 4.90 12.81 18.41
C ALA A 124 5.27 14.06 19.22
N ASP A 125 4.58 15.19 19.00
CA ASP A 125 4.80 16.43 19.74
C ASP A 125 4.43 16.31 21.23
N MET A 126 3.38 15.54 21.55
CA MET A 126 2.85 15.43 22.90
C MET A 126 3.68 14.51 23.80
N TYR A 127 4.16 13.40 23.25
CA TYR A 127 4.76 12.31 24.03
C TYR A 127 6.23 12.06 23.68
N GLY A 128 6.71 12.58 22.54
CA GLY A 128 8.10 12.45 22.11
C GLY A 128 8.60 11.00 22.10
N ASP A 129 9.83 10.82 22.55
CA ASP A 129 10.54 9.54 22.53
C ASP A 129 9.94 8.47 23.47
N GLU A 130 8.94 8.80 24.31
CA GLU A 130 8.25 7.81 25.14
C GLU A 130 7.40 6.84 24.30
N VAL A 131 6.86 7.31 23.17
CA VAL A 131 5.97 6.53 22.29
C VAL A 131 6.43 6.51 20.83
N VAL A 132 7.40 7.36 20.46
CA VAL A 132 7.92 7.44 19.10
C VAL A 132 9.25 6.70 19.00
N SER A 133 9.36 5.85 17.98
CA SER A 133 10.61 5.17 17.63
C SER A 133 10.92 5.37 16.15
N MET A 134 12.13 5.85 15.85
CA MET A 134 12.60 6.07 14.49
C MET A 134 13.37 4.85 13.97
N LEU A 135 13.04 4.41 12.75
CA LEU A 135 13.87 3.45 12.01
C LEU A 135 15.07 4.17 11.39
N THR A 136 16.28 3.75 11.73
CA THR A 136 17.52 4.44 11.33
C THR A 136 18.24 3.79 10.16
N VAL A 137 18.00 2.51 9.86
CA VAL A 137 18.67 1.82 8.75
C VAL A 137 17.77 1.82 7.53
N GLN A 138 18.27 2.36 6.41
CA GLN A 138 17.58 2.35 5.12
C GLN A 138 18.26 1.41 4.12
N TYR A 139 17.45 0.83 3.23
CA TYR A 139 17.85 -0.25 2.32
C TYR A 139 17.73 0.13 0.83
N ARG A 140 17.44 1.40 0.50
CA ARG A 140 17.14 1.84 -0.87
C ARG A 140 18.27 2.63 -1.50
N MET A 141 18.65 3.72 -0.85
CA MET A 141 19.52 4.74 -1.42
C MET A 141 20.97 4.37 -1.16
N HIS A 142 21.82 4.54 -2.18
CA HIS A 142 23.27 4.50 -1.99
C HIS A 142 23.69 5.60 -1.00
N GLU A 143 24.75 5.37 -0.23
CA GLU A 143 25.21 6.27 0.84
C GLU A 143 25.32 7.73 0.39
N LEU A 144 25.95 7.97 -0.77
CA LEU A 144 26.12 9.32 -1.33
C LEU A 144 24.80 10.08 -1.58
N ILE A 145 23.72 9.38 -1.92
CA ILE A 145 22.39 9.99 -2.14
C ILE A 145 21.68 10.19 -0.80
N MET A 146 21.77 9.18 0.06
CA MET A 146 21.14 9.17 1.38
C MET A 146 21.68 10.26 2.30
N ASN A 147 23.00 10.52 2.25
CA ASN A 147 23.68 11.45 3.14
C ASN A 147 23.06 12.84 3.16
N TRP A 148 22.66 13.39 2.00
CA TRP A 148 22.02 14.71 1.96
C TRP A 148 20.69 14.69 2.72
N SER A 149 19.81 13.73 2.43
CA SER A 149 18.50 13.63 3.08
C SER A 149 18.63 13.35 4.57
N SER A 150 19.56 12.47 4.95
CA SER A 150 19.84 12.13 6.35
C SER A 150 20.25 13.36 7.14
N ASN A 151 21.18 14.16 6.60
CA ASN A 151 21.67 15.36 7.28
C ASN A 151 20.60 16.45 7.37
N GLU A 152 19.91 16.73 6.26
CA GLU A 152 18.97 17.87 6.18
C GLU A 152 17.65 17.60 6.91
N LEU A 153 17.09 16.40 6.78
CA LEU A 153 15.76 16.08 7.29
C LEU A 153 15.80 15.28 8.59
N TYR A 154 16.80 14.40 8.74
CA TYR A 154 16.79 13.37 9.77
C TYR A 154 17.92 13.51 10.80
N SER A 155 18.54 14.69 10.92
CA SER A 155 19.63 14.96 11.88
C SER A 155 20.77 13.93 11.83
N SER A 156 21.12 13.48 10.62
CA SER A 156 22.14 12.46 10.36
C SER A 156 21.87 11.09 10.99
N LYS A 157 20.61 10.79 11.37
CA LYS A 157 20.23 9.52 12.03
C LYS A 157 19.97 8.38 11.05
N VAL A 158 19.76 8.66 9.76
CA VAL A 158 19.52 7.63 8.74
C VAL A 158 20.86 7.11 8.23
N LEU A 159 21.01 5.78 8.17
CA LEU A 159 22.23 5.05 7.82
C LEU A 159 21.96 4.11 6.64
N SER A 160 22.94 3.97 5.75
CA SER A 160 22.87 2.97 4.68
C SER A 160 23.07 1.57 5.23
N ILE A 161 22.33 0.59 4.69
CA ILE A 161 22.60 -0.81 4.97
C ILE A 161 24.04 -1.20 4.62
N GLU A 162 24.65 -0.56 3.61
CA GLU A 162 26.05 -0.82 3.21
C GLU A 162 27.04 -0.55 4.35
N ASN A 163 26.73 0.41 5.22
CA ASN A 163 27.53 0.74 6.40
C ASN A 163 27.35 -0.30 7.53
N HIS A 164 26.28 -1.09 7.48
CA HIS A 164 25.99 -2.17 8.43
C HIS A 164 26.34 -3.57 7.89
N MET A 165 26.28 -3.77 6.57
CA MET A 165 26.66 -4.98 5.83
C MET A 165 27.10 -4.57 4.42
N PRO A 166 28.35 -4.82 4.00
CA PRO A 166 28.81 -4.45 2.66
C PRO A 166 28.00 -5.21 1.60
N PHE A 167 27.03 -4.54 0.98
CA PHE A 167 26.24 -5.08 -0.11
C PHE A 167 27.02 -4.93 -1.42
N LYS A 168 27.02 -5.97 -2.26
CA LYS A 168 27.52 -5.87 -3.63
C LYS A 168 26.51 -5.09 -4.47
N PRO A 169 26.92 -4.05 -5.22
CA PRO A 169 26.00 -3.22 -5.98
C PRO A 169 25.20 -4.03 -7.02
N ILE A 170 23.96 -3.61 -7.24
CA ILE A 170 22.97 -4.21 -8.17
C ILE A 170 23.49 -4.36 -9.62
N ILE A 171 24.54 -3.61 -9.99
CA ILE A 171 25.15 -3.63 -11.32
C ILE A 171 25.82 -4.99 -11.63
N GLU A 172 26.29 -5.73 -10.62
CA GLU A 172 26.83 -7.09 -10.84
C GLU A 172 25.72 -8.10 -11.23
N TRP A 173 24.48 -7.92 -10.74
CA TRP A 173 23.38 -8.86 -11.00
C TRP A 173 22.87 -8.81 -12.44
N HIS A 174 22.83 -7.64 -13.07
CA HIS A 174 22.42 -7.53 -14.48
C HIS A 174 23.46 -8.08 -15.45
N MET A 175 24.76 -7.99 -15.14
CA MET A 175 25.81 -8.57 -16.00
C MET A 175 25.84 -10.10 -15.91
N SER A 176 25.52 -10.71 -14.76
CA SER A 176 25.42 -12.17 -14.66
C SER A 176 24.22 -12.77 -15.39
N ILE A 177 23.11 -12.05 -15.54
CA ILE A 177 21.96 -12.53 -16.34
C ILE A 177 22.26 -12.44 -17.84
N ILE A 178 23.10 -11.49 -18.27
CA ILE A 178 23.53 -11.34 -19.68
C ILE A 178 24.65 -12.32 -20.06
N LEU A 179 25.48 -12.75 -19.09
CA LEU A 179 26.59 -13.67 -19.30
C LEU A 179 26.27 -15.10 -18.83
N HIS A 180 25.12 -15.64 -19.22
CA HIS A 180 24.84 -17.08 -19.11
C HIS A 180 25.90 -17.86 -19.95
N PRO A 181 26.35 -19.07 -19.57
CA PRO A 181 27.45 -19.79 -20.26
C PRO A 181 27.18 -20.21 -21.70
N LYS A 182 25.99 -19.89 -22.22
CA LYS A 182 25.62 -20.04 -23.62
C LYS A 182 25.45 -18.60 -24.11
N GLY A 183 26.39 -18.15 -24.94
CA GLY A 183 26.60 -16.75 -25.34
C GLY A 183 25.36 -15.96 -25.81
N PRO A 184 25.53 -14.68 -26.17
CA PRO A 184 24.43 -13.73 -26.30
C PRO A 184 23.33 -14.27 -27.22
N LYS A 185 22.09 -14.27 -26.74
CA LYS A 185 20.92 -14.57 -27.57
C LYS A 185 20.81 -13.49 -28.65
N PRO A 186 20.55 -13.84 -29.92
CA PRO A 186 20.39 -12.86 -30.98
C PRO A 186 19.20 -11.93 -30.64
N LEU A 187 19.40 -10.64 -30.90
CA LEU A 187 18.39 -9.62 -30.69
C LEU A 187 17.15 -9.89 -31.54
N PRO A 188 15.95 -9.53 -31.06
CA PRO A 188 14.72 -9.76 -31.82
C PRO A 188 14.70 -8.95 -33.13
N PRO A 189 14.09 -9.46 -34.22
CA PRO A 189 14.21 -8.89 -35.57
C PRO A 189 13.79 -7.42 -35.72
N TRP A 190 12.88 -6.95 -34.86
CA TRP A 190 12.42 -5.56 -34.86
C TRP A 190 13.53 -4.57 -34.43
N MET A 191 14.51 -5.03 -33.65
CA MET A 191 15.63 -4.22 -33.16
C MET A 191 16.76 -4.10 -34.20
N MET A 192 16.80 -4.99 -35.19
CA MET A 192 17.73 -4.91 -36.33
C MET A 192 17.21 -4.02 -37.47
N SER A 193 15.94 -3.60 -37.43
CA SER A 193 15.31 -2.75 -38.45
C SER A 193 15.53 -1.24 -38.21
N MET A 194 16.19 -0.85 -37.12
CA MET A 194 16.52 0.54 -36.88
C MET A 194 17.83 0.89 -37.59
N GLY A 195 17.74 1.67 -38.66
CA GLY A 195 18.91 2.19 -39.38
C GLY A 195 19.83 3.01 -38.47
N PRO A 196 21.11 3.22 -38.86
CA PRO A 196 22.15 3.81 -38.02
C PRO A 196 21.92 5.25 -37.53
N ASN A 197 20.78 5.87 -37.89
CA ASN A 197 20.40 7.22 -37.49
C ASN A 197 19.19 7.27 -36.53
N ALA A 198 18.74 6.14 -35.97
CA ALA A 198 17.61 6.08 -35.03
C ALA A 198 18.02 5.85 -33.56
N LEU A 199 19.25 6.22 -33.19
CA LEU A 199 19.66 6.35 -31.80
C LEU A 199 19.92 7.83 -31.52
N PRO A 200 19.15 8.51 -30.65
CA PRO A 200 19.66 9.71 -30.03
C PRO A 200 20.91 9.30 -29.26
N SER A 201 21.97 10.09 -29.39
CA SER A 201 23.18 10.03 -28.58
C SER A 201 22.84 10.13 -27.08
N ILE A 202 22.41 9.02 -26.48
CA ILE A 202 22.32 8.82 -25.04
C ILE A 202 23.28 7.68 -24.71
N ALA A 203 24.54 7.87 -25.10
CA ALA A 203 25.64 7.09 -24.61
C ALA A 203 26.34 7.94 -23.54
N TYR A 204 26.07 7.57 -22.28
CA TYR A 204 26.87 7.78 -21.08
C TYR A 204 27.83 8.98 -21.08
N PRO A 205 27.52 10.00 -20.26
CA PRO A 205 28.40 10.19 -19.10
C PRO A 205 27.62 10.77 -17.89
N LEU A 206 27.17 9.92 -16.97
CA LEU A 206 26.65 10.40 -15.68
C LEU A 206 27.13 9.52 -14.53
N PHE A 207 28.44 9.30 -14.45
CA PHE A 207 29.13 9.01 -13.19
C PHE A 207 30.61 9.32 -13.40
N THR A 208 30.95 10.60 -13.40
CA THR A 208 32.31 11.03 -13.06
C THR A 208 32.36 11.18 -11.53
N PRO A 209 33.40 10.67 -10.85
CA PRO A 209 33.44 10.63 -9.38
C PRO A 209 33.68 11.99 -8.71
N ASN A 210 33.43 13.11 -9.41
CA ASN A 210 33.79 14.46 -8.94
C ASN A 210 32.84 15.58 -9.39
N SER A 211 31.58 15.28 -9.69
CA SER A 211 30.56 16.30 -10.02
C SER A 211 29.37 16.23 -9.06
N ASN A 212 28.90 17.41 -8.65
CA ASN A 212 27.74 17.59 -7.77
C ASN A 212 26.53 16.79 -8.26
N PRO A 213 25.76 16.14 -7.36
CA PRO A 213 24.63 15.33 -7.75
C PRO A 213 23.52 16.22 -8.35
N LEU A 214 23.24 16.04 -9.63
CA LEU A 214 22.03 16.54 -10.27
C LEU A 214 20.83 15.76 -9.71
N LEU A 215 19.85 16.49 -9.16
CA LEU A 215 18.60 15.98 -8.60
C LEU A 215 17.82 15.14 -9.62
N LEU A 216 18.03 13.83 -9.61
CA LEU A 216 17.10 12.86 -10.19
C LEU A 216 16.13 12.45 -9.07
N SER A 217 14.93 13.05 -9.12
CA SER A 217 13.77 12.66 -8.31
C SER A 217 13.44 11.19 -8.55
N THR A 218 14.04 10.30 -7.76
CA THR A 218 13.54 8.93 -7.61
C THR A 218 12.39 9.01 -6.61
N TYR A 219 11.17 8.90 -7.14
CA TYR A 219 9.94 8.83 -6.35
C TYR A 219 10.13 7.85 -5.19
N CYS A 220 9.94 8.38 -3.98
CA CYS A 220 9.99 7.61 -2.75
C CYS A 220 8.71 6.77 -2.67
N PHE A 221 8.76 5.50 -3.11
CA PHE A 221 7.71 4.52 -2.86
C PHE A 221 8.34 3.38 -2.08
N ILE A 222 8.01 3.23 -0.79
CA ILE A 222 8.39 2.09 0.05
C ILE A 222 7.40 0.95 -0.21
N PRO A 223 7.75 -0.09 -0.99
CA PRO A 223 7.15 -1.38 -0.76
C PRO A 223 7.83 -1.98 0.48
N ILE A 224 7.08 -2.07 1.57
CA ILE A 224 7.41 -2.93 2.71
C ILE A 224 7.40 -4.37 2.17
N ILE A 225 8.56 -4.88 1.76
CA ILE A 225 8.78 -6.30 1.57
C ILE A 225 9.42 -6.81 2.85
N MET A 226 8.59 -7.26 3.79
CA MET A 226 9.06 -8.11 4.87
C MET A 226 9.43 -9.47 4.26
N SER A 227 10.71 -9.80 4.27
CA SER A 227 11.17 -11.19 4.26
C SER A 227 12.12 -11.36 5.43
N PRO A 228 11.76 -12.10 6.49
CA PRO A 228 12.68 -12.39 7.56
C PRO A 228 13.69 -13.48 7.13
N PRO A 229 14.93 -13.44 7.63
CA PRO A 229 15.90 -14.50 7.42
C PRO A 229 15.57 -15.68 8.34
N ASN A 230 15.60 -16.89 7.77
CA ASN A 230 15.70 -18.19 8.47
C ASN A 230 14.79 -18.40 9.70
N THR A 231 13.56 -18.86 9.45
CA THR A 231 12.87 -19.79 10.35
C THR A 231 12.31 -20.96 9.56
N SER A 232 12.85 -22.14 9.85
CA SER A 232 12.40 -23.44 9.36
C SER A 232 11.07 -23.84 9.98
N SER A 233 9.95 -23.38 9.43
CA SER A 233 8.65 -24.07 9.53
C SER A 233 7.67 -23.46 8.54
N ARG A 234 7.37 -24.22 7.48
CA ARG A 234 6.31 -23.92 6.51
C ARG A 234 4.94 -24.03 7.18
N SER A 235 4.29 -22.90 7.41
CA SER A 235 2.82 -22.80 7.32
C SER A 235 2.51 -21.55 6.49
N ARG A 236 1.99 -21.74 5.28
CA ARG A 236 1.51 -20.64 4.44
C ARG A 236 0.37 -19.95 5.17
N LEU A 237 0.59 -18.72 5.61
CA LEU A 237 -0.47 -17.87 6.14
C LEU A 237 -1.42 -17.51 4.99
N PRO A 238 -2.74 -17.69 5.14
CA PRO A 238 -3.70 -17.23 4.15
C PRO A 238 -3.86 -15.70 4.28
N PHE A 239 -3.12 -14.97 3.46
CA PHE A 239 -3.34 -13.54 3.25
C PHE A 239 -4.61 -13.34 2.40
N ILE A 240 -5.55 -12.53 2.87
CA ILE A 240 -6.77 -12.20 2.12
C ILE A 240 -6.91 -10.68 2.07
N PRO A 241 -6.56 -10.03 0.93
CA PRO A 241 -6.91 -8.64 0.72
C PRO A 241 -8.43 -8.53 0.53
N LEU A 242 -9.11 -7.83 1.44
CA LEU A 242 -10.50 -7.41 1.24
C LEU A 242 -10.50 -6.16 0.35
N CYS A 243 -10.42 -6.36 -0.98
CA CYS A 243 -10.80 -5.33 -1.94
C CYS A 243 -12.31 -5.13 -1.84
N VAL A 244 -12.75 -4.02 -1.24
CA VAL A 244 -14.14 -3.57 -1.29
C VAL A 244 -14.28 -2.65 -2.50
N ASP A 245 -14.38 -3.24 -3.68
CA ASP A 245 -14.82 -2.52 -4.88
C ASP A 245 -16.34 -2.33 -4.79
N ASP A 246 -16.79 -1.13 -4.40
CA ASP A 246 -18.14 -0.63 -4.70
C ASP A 246 -18.31 0.90 -4.57
N PHE A 247 -17.23 1.67 -4.40
CA PHE A 247 -17.26 3.13 -4.59
C PHE A 247 -16.18 3.53 -5.58
N GLY A 248 -16.59 4.02 -6.75
CA GLY A 248 -15.71 4.64 -7.72
C GLY A 248 -14.98 5.82 -7.07
N CYS A 249 -13.76 5.57 -6.60
CA CYS A 249 -12.80 6.56 -6.13
C CYS A 249 -11.51 6.31 -6.90
N SER A 250 -11.52 6.70 -8.17
CA SER A 250 -10.31 7.05 -8.90
C SER A 250 -9.67 8.25 -8.20
N ASP A 251 -8.41 8.11 -7.82
CA ASP A 251 -7.53 9.09 -7.18
C ASP A 251 -7.77 9.36 -5.69
N MET A 252 -7.15 8.55 -4.82
CA MET A 252 -6.24 8.97 -3.74
C MET A 252 -5.54 7.71 -3.17
N GLY A 253 -4.25 7.85 -2.84
CA GLY A 253 -3.31 6.76 -2.52
C GLY A 253 -3.83 5.69 -1.56
N LEU A 254 -3.27 4.48 -1.71
CA LEU A 254 -3.63 3.29 -0.93
C LEU A 254 -3.19 3.45 0.54
N TRP A 255 -4.11 3.88 1.39
CA TRP A 255 -3.97 3.88 2.85
C TRP A 255 -4.23 2.47 3.37
N TRP A 256 -3.20 1.73 3.76
CA TRP A 256 -3.39 0.37 4.28
C TRP A 256 -3.55 0.40 5.80
N LEU A 257 -4.75 0.10 6.27
CA LEU A 257 -5.03 -0.30 7.63
C LEU A 257 -4.79 -1.80 7.76
N VAL A 258 -3.97 -2.20 8.73
CA VAL A 258 -3.81 -3.60 9.15
C VAL A 258 -4.48 -3.76 10.51
N VAL A 259 -5.57 -4.51 10.58
CA VAL A 259 -6.25 -4.78 11.85
C VAL A 259 -6.05 -6.24 12.25
N GLY A 260 -5.36 -6.46 13.37
CA GLY A 260 -5.00 -7.80 13.84
C GLY A 260 -5.95 -8.31 14.93
N LEU A 261 -6.37 -9.56 14.82
CA LEU A 261 -7.10 -10.30 15.86
C LEU A 261 -6.20 -11.36 16.50
N GLY A 262 -6.16 -11.38 17.83
CA GLY A 262 -5.85 -12.59 18.59
C GLY A 262 -4.36 -12.89 18.82
N GLY A 263 -3.79 -12.33 19.89
CA GLY A 263 -2.86 -13.00 20.82
C GLY A 263 -1.60 -13.72 20.30
N LYS A 264 -1.18 -13.54 19.04
CA LYS A 264 -0.02 -14.27 18.46
C LYS A 264 0.97 -13.40 17.67
N ILE A 265 0.71 -12.11 17.51
CA ILE A 265 1.50 -11.24 16.61
C ILE A 265 2.56 -10.41 17.37
N LEU A 266 2.62 -10.47 18.70
CA LEU A 266 3.70 -9.89 19.50
C LEU A 266 4.21 -10.90 20.53
#